data_AF-A0A499VHN1-F1
#
_entry.id   AF-A0A499VHN1-F1
#
_cell.length_a   1.000
_cell.length_b   1.000
_cell.length_c   1.000
_cell.angle_alpha   90.00
_cell.angle_beta   90.00
_cell.angle_gamma   90.00
#
_symmetry.space_group_name_H-M   'P 1'
#
loop_
_entity.id
_entity.type
_entity.pdbx_description
1 polymer ?
#
loop_
_entity_poly.entity_id
_entity_poly.type
_entity_poly.pdbx_seq_one_letter_code
_entity_poly.pdbx_strand_id
1 'polypeptide(L)'
;MRYCRRILEIEPYREESYRMLMYTHAQLGQLNQVRRWYDICTTRLREDLQAAPEPATRLTYSRAMHGQLNAHSWDSINYPTHTAAH
;
A
#
# COMPACT_ATOMS: atom_id res chain seq x y z
N MET A 1 11.54 -5.04 4.05
CA MET A 1 10.44 -6.02 3.88
C MET A 1 10.10 -6.86 5.12
N ARG A 2 11.06 -7.38 5.91
CA ARG A 2 10.74 -8.29 7.05
C ARG A 2 9.81 -7.67 8.11
N TYR A 3 9.96 -6.38 8.41
CA TYR A 3 9.14 -5.70 9.42
C TYR A 3 7.66 -5.58 9.04
N CYS A 4 7.34 -5.28 7.77
CA CYS A 4 5.95 -5.13 7.34
C CYS A 4 5.18 -6.46 7.44
N ARG A 5 5.82 -7.59 7.10
CA ARG A 5 5.20 -8.91 7.25
C ARG A 5 4.93 -9.25 8.72
N ARG A 6 5.86 -8.92 9.62
CA ARG A 6 5.68 -9.11 11.06
C ARG A 6 4.57 -8.22 11.63
N ILE A 7 4.46 -6.97 11.16
CA ILE A 7 3.35 -6.10 11.56
C ILE A 7 2.01 -6.71 11.12
N LEU A 8 1.93 -7.31 9.93
CA LEU A 8 0.70 -7.97 9.47
C LEU A 8 0.34 -9.25 10.25
N GLU A 9 1.27 -9.82 11.02
CA GLU A 9 0.98 -10.92 11.95
C GLU A 9 0.30 -10.41 13.24
N ILE A 10 0.55 -9.15 13.61
CA ILE A 10 0.03 -8.52 14.83
C ILE A 10 -1.21 -7.66 14.53
N GLU A 11 -1.15 -6.88 13.45
CA GLU A 11 -2.20 -5.98 12.97
C GLU A 11 -2.52 -6.26 11.50
N PRO A 12 -3.33 -7.31 11.22
CA PRO A 12 -3.61 -7.76 9.85
C PRO A 12 -4.38 -6.75 9.00
N TYR A 13 -5.01 -5.75 9.62
CA TYR A 13 -5.83 -4.73 8.94
C TYR A 13 -5.09 -3.41 8.72
N ARG A 14 -3.82 -3.31 9.13
CA ARG A 14 -3.04 -2.08 8.99
C ARG A 14 -2.65 -1.83 7.53
N GLU A 15 -3.51 -1.10 6.81
CA GLU A 15 -3.38 -0.82 5.37
C GLU A 15 -2.03 -0.22 4.96
N GLU A 16 -1.43 0.64 5.79
CA GLU A 16 -0.09 1.20 5.57
C GLU A 16 0.98 0.14 5.34
N SER A 17 0.90 -0.99 6.06
CA SER A 17 1.86 -2.10 5.91
C SER A 17 1.76 -2.76 4.52
N TYR A 18 0.54 -2.89 3.99
CA TYR A 18 0.32 -3.37 2.62
C TYR A 18 0.82 -2.35 1.60
N ARG A 19 0.57 -1.05 1.83
CA ARG A 19 1.08 0.03 0.97
C ARG A 19 2.61 -0.02 0.88
N MET A 20 3.32 -0.21 1.99
CA MET A 20 4.79 -0.31 2.00
C MET A 20 5.30 -1.52 1.21
N LEU A 21 4.61 -2.66 1.31
CA LEU A 21 4.92 -3.86 0.53
C LEU A 21 4.71 -3.62 -0.96
N MET A 22 3.58 -3.00 -1.33
CA MET A 22 3.29 -2.61 -2.72
C MET A 22 4.35 -1.65 -3.26
N TYR A 23 4.72 -0.61 -2.51
CA TYR A 23 5.76 0.33 -2.91
C TYR A 23 7.09 -0.36 -3.16
N THR A 24 7.54 -1.20 -2.23
CA THR A 24 8.83 -1.87 -2.36
C THR A 24 8.86 -2.80 -3.58
N HIS A 25 7.78 -3.55 -3.82
CA HIS A 25 7.68 -4.40 -5.01
C HIS A 25 7.57 -3.60 -6.31
N ALA A 26 6.91 -2.44 -6.30
CA ALA A 26 6.83 -1.54 -7.45
C ALA A 26 8.22 -0.99 -7.84
N GLN A 27 9.03 -0.57 -6.85
CA GLN A 27 10.41 -0.12 -7.09
C GLN A 27 11.29 -1.22 -7.72
N LEU A 28 10.96 -2.49 -7.51
CA LEU A 28 11.66 -3.65 -8.08
C LEU A 28 11.05 -4.14 -9.40
N GLY A 29 10.03 -3.46 -9.95
CA GLY A 29 9.31 -3.88 -11.16
C GLY A 29 8.43 -5.13 -10.99
N GLN A 30 8.17 -5.55 -9.74
CA GLN A 30 7.48 -6.81 -9.42
C GLN A 30 5.96 -6.62 -9.36
N LEU A 31 5.32 -6.28 -10.49
CA LEU A 31 3.89 -5.94 -10.55
C LEU A 31 2.96 -7.07 -10.06
N ASN A 32 3.32 -8.34 -10.31
CA ASN A 32 2.57 -9.48 -9.79
C ASN A 32 2.49 -9.48 -8.25
N GLN A 33 3.57 -9.06 -7.59
CA GLN A 33 3.61 -8.98 -6.13
C GLN A 33 2.81 -7.79 -5.61
N VAL A 34 2.83 -6.65 -6.33
CA VAL A 34 1.99 -5.50 -5.99
C VAL A 34 0.51 -5.90 -6.03
N ARG A 35 0.06 -6.58 -7.09
CA ARG A 35 -1.31 -7.09 -7.20
C ARG A 35 -1.65 -8.04 -6.06
N ARG A 36 -0.79 -9.01 -5.79
CA ARG A 36 -1.00 -9.97 -4.70
C ARG A 36 -1.23 -9.29 -3.35
N TRP A 37 -0.43 -8.27 -3.01
CA TRP A 37 -0.60 -7.58 -1.73
C TRP A 37 -1.87 -6.74 -1.65
N TYR A 38 -2.28 -6.12 -2.77
CA TYR A 38 -3.56 -5.42 -2.86
C TYR A 38 -4.75 -6.38 -2.69
N ASP A 39 -4.71 -7.54 -3.34
CA ASP A 39 -5.76 -8.55 -3.27
C ASP A 39 -5.89 -9.11 -1.84
N ILE A 40 -4.78 -9.39 -1.16
CA ILE A 40 -4.80 -9.83 0.25
C ILE A 40 -5.42 -8.76 1.15
N CYS A 41 -5.02 -7.49 0.98
CA CYS A 41 -5.56 -6.38 1.75
C CYS A 41 -7.08 -6.26 1.56
N THR A 42 -7.52 -6.19 0.30
CA THR A 42 -8.93 -6.02 -0.05
C THR A 42 -9.80 -7.19 0.40
N THR A 43 -9.29 -8.42 0.30
CA THR A 43 -9.99 -9.63 0.74
C THR A 43 -10.19 -9.59 2.25
N ARG A 44 -9.13 -9.35 3.03
CA ARG A 44 -9.23 -9.25 4.51
C ARG A 44 -10.17 -8.15 4.97
N LEU A 45 -10.06 -6.95 4.39
CA LEU A 45 -10.96 -5.84 4.76
C LEU A 45 -12.42 -6.16 4.45
N ARG A 46 -12.69 -6.80 3.31
CA ARG A 46 -14.05 -7.17 2.92
C ARG A 46 -14.61 -8.29 3.77
N GLU A 47 -13.84 -9.35 3.98
CA GLU A 47 -14.30 -10.56 4.68
C GLU A 47 -14.42 -10.33 6.18
N ASP A 48 -13.43 -9.67 6.80
CA ASP A 48 -13.35 -9.56 8.25
C ASP A 48 -14.01 -8.28 8.78
N LEU A 49 -13.95 -7.18 8.01
CA LEU A 49 -14.42 -5.86 8.46
C LEU A 49 -15.58 -5.30 7.63
N GLN A 50 -16.01 -5.98 6.56
CA GLN A 50 -17.00 -5.49 5.58
C GLN A 50 -16.65 -4.08 5.05
N ALA A 51 -15.35 -3.77 4.98
CA ALA A 51 -14.83 -2.46 4.63
C ALA A 51 -14.17 -2.47 3.24
N ALA A 52 -14.18 -1.30 2.60
CA ALA A 52 -13.38 -1.06 1.40
C ALA A 52 -12.00 -0.50 1.77
N PRO A 53 -10.96 -0.69 0.94
CA PRO A 53 -9.65 -0.10 1.19
C PRO A 53 -9.67 1.41 1.19
N GLU A 54 -8.84 2.01 2.04
CA GLU A 54 -8.61 3.44 2.08
C GLU A 54 -8.25 4.03 0.70
N PRO A 55 -8.62 5.29 0.42
CA PRO A 55 -8.22 5.98 -0.80
C PRO A 55 -6.71 5.92 -1.07
N ALA A 56 -5.89 6.08 -0.03
CA ALA A 56 -4.43 5.99 -0.14
C ALA A 56 -3.98 4.60 -0.64
N THR A 57 -4.64 3.52 -0.23
CA THR A 57 -4.33 2.15 -0.67
C THR A 57 -4.67 1.94 -2.13
N ARG A 58 -5.85 2.40 -2.56
CA ARG A 58 -6.29 2.35 -3.96
C ARG A 58 -5.38 3.18 -4.88
N LEU A 59 -5.00 4.39 -4.46
CA LEU A 59 -4.09 5.25 -5.21
C LEU A 59 -2.68 4.66 -5.31
N THR A 60 -2.17 4.09 -4.20
CA THR A 60 -0.88 3.39 -4.19
C THR A 60 -0.87 2.25 -5.21
N TYR A 61 -1.90 1.41 -5.20
CA TYR A 61 -2.04 0.29 -6.13
C TYR A 61 -2.10 0.78 -7.59
N SER A 62 -2.96 1.75 -7.89
CA SER A 62 -3.11 2.31 -9.24
C SER A 62 -1.78 2.86 -9.76
N ARG A 63 -1.11 3.72 -8.98
CA ARG A 63 0.18 4.29 -9.39
C ARG A 63 1.27 3.24 -9.55
N ALA A 64 1.30 2.22 -8.69
CA ALA A 64 2.26 1.12 -8.82
C ALA A 64 2.04 0.33 -10.13
N MET A 65 0.78 0.01 -10.47
CA MET A 65 0.44 -0.70 -11.70
C MET A 65 0.80 0.09 -12.96
N HIS A 66 0.74 1.42 -12.91
CA HIS A 66 1.11 2.29 -14.02
C HIS A 66 2.59 2.69 -14.04
N GLY A 67 3.42 2.20 -13.11
CA GLY A 67 4.83 2.60 -13.02
C GLY A 67 5.03 4.07 -12.59
N GLN A 68 4.00 4.69 -12.01
CA GLN A 68 3.98 6.09 -11.57
C GLN A 68 4.30 6.25 -10.08
N LEU A 69 4.58 5.15 -9.38
CA LEU A 69 4.86 5.18 -7.95
C LEU A 69 6.35 5.42 -7.70
N ASN A 70 6.70 6.64 -7.30
CA ASN A 70 8.02 7.08 -6.86
C ASN A 70 7.96 7.68 -5.44
N ALA A 71 9.10 8.05 -4.86
CA ALA A 71 9.19 8.61 -3.50
C ALA A 71 8.26 9.83 -3.27
N HIS A 72 8.27 10.80 -4.18
CA HIS A 72 7.42 12.00 -4.07
C HIS A 72 5.92 11.66 -4.12
N SER A 73 5.55 10.77 -5.05
CA SER A 73 4.17 10.28 -5.18
C SER A 73 3.74 9.44 -3.96
N TRP A 74 4.68 8.76 -3.29
CA TRP A 74 4.45 7.98 -2.10
C TRP A 74 4.15 8.88 -0.89
N ASP A 75 4.95 9.92 -0.70
CA ASP A 75 4.78 10.88 0.40
C ASP A 75 3.47 11.64 0.26
N SER A 76 3.13 12.11 -0.95
CA SER A 76 1.85 12.78 -1.20
C SER A 76 0.63 11.90 -0.97
N ILE A 77 0.74 10.57 -1.15
CA ILE A 77 -0.36 9.62 -0.89
C ILE A 77 -0.49 9.28 0.60
N ASN A 78 0.63 9.04 1.29
CA ASN A 78 0.63 8.47 2.65
C ASN A 78 0.78 9.52 3.75
N TYR A 79 1.37 10.68 3.46
CA TYR A 79 1.70 11.73 4.41
C TYR A 79 1.34 13.14 3.85
N PRO A 80 0.08 13.38 3.47
CA PRO A 80 -0.34 14.58 2.72
C PRO A 80 -0.12 15.91 3.46
N THR A 81 -0.03 15.90 4.80
CA THR A 81 0.23 17.10 5.61
C THR A 81 1.70 17.54 5.62
N HIS A 82 2.63 16.67 5.21
CA HIS A 82 4.07 16.98 5.17
C HIS A 82 4.50 17.73 3.89
N THR A 83 3.65 17.80 2.86
CA THR A 83 3.98 18.43 1.56
C THR A 83 3.69 19.94 1.53
N ALA A 84 3.12 20.51 2.59
CA ALA A 84 2.73 21.93 2.66
C ALA A 84 3.76 22.87 3.32
N ALA A 85 5.02 22.45 3.46
CA ALA A 85 6.10 23.28 4.00
C ALA A 85 7.22 23.45 2.97
N HIS A 86 7.01 24.33 1.99
CA HIS A 86 8.06 24.97 1.20
C HIS A 86 7.74 26.46 1.06
#